data_AF-A0A257U5Y2-F1
#
_entry.id   AF-A0A257U5Y2-F1
#
_cell.length_a   1.000
_cell.length_b   1.000
_cell.length_c   1.000
_cell.angle_alpha   90.00
_cell.angle_beta   90.00
_cell.angle_gamma   90.00
#
_symmetry.space_group_name_H-M   'P 1'
#
loop_
_entity.id
_entity.type
_entity.pdbx_description
1 polymer ?
#
loop_
_entity_poly.entity_id
_entity_poly.type
_entity_poly.pdbx_seq_one_letter_code
_entity_poly.pdbx_strand_id
1 'polypeptide(L)'
;MAVAIAIGRLACFVGGCCYGLPTSLPWGVDFGDGPRHPTQLYEMAFHLSAALVLAVMERRDLCRGQRIKLYIMAYLVYRFLTEFIRPEPRLVFTLTGYQLACLAWLPVFAFLWVRDAIAGEREASASR
;
A
#
# COMPACT_ATOMS: atom_id res chain seq x y z
N MET A 1 -3.96 -12.55 -2.15
CA MET A 1 -3.65 -11.68 -0.99
C MET A 1 -4.38 -10.34 -1.05
N ALA A 2 -4.12 -9.48 -2.04
CA ALA A 2 -4.69 -8.13 -2.10
C ALA A 2 -6.24 -8.09 -2.04
N VAL A 3 -6.93 -8.95 -2.79
CA VAL A 3 -8.41 -9.04 -2.76
C VAL A 3 -8.94 -9.40 -1.37
N ALA A 4 -8.28 -10.31 -0.65
CA ALA A 4 -8.68 -10.69 0.71
C ALA A 4 -8.57 -9.51 1.68
N ILE A 5 -7.52 -8.69 1.55
CA ILE A 5 -7.34 -7.48 2.36
C ILE A 5 -8.42 -6.44 2.02
N ALA A 6 -8.74 -6.27 0.73
CA ALA A 6 -9.81 -5.37 0.30
C ALA A 6 -11.17 -5.73 0.92
N ILE A 7 -11.52 -7.03 0.94
CA ILE A 7 -12.74 -7.52 1.59
C ILE A 7 -12.71 -7.24 3.10
N GLY A 8 -11.57 -7.46 3.77
CA GLY A 8 -11.41 -7.12 5.18
C GLY A 8 -11.65 -5.63 5.47
N ARG A 9 -11.19 -4.74 4.58
CA ARG A 9 -11.43 -3.30 4.72
C ARG A 9 -12.87 -2.90 4.47
N LEU A 10 -13.58 -3.59 3.58
CA LEU A 10 -15.01 -3.42 3.43
C LEU A 10 -15.76 -3.80 4.71
N ALA A 11 -15.35 -4.88 5.39
CA ALA A 11 -15.93 -5.24 6.68
C ALA A 11 -15.67 -4.17 7.75
N CYS A 12 -14.46 -3.58 7.82
CA CYS A 12 -14.18 -2.45 8.71
C CYS A 12 -15.05 -1.22 8.42
N PHE A 13 -15.33 -0.95 7.14
CA PHE A 13 -16.21 0.14 6.74
C PHE A 13 -17.64 -0.07 7.24
N VAL A 14 -18.20 -1.27 7.03
CA VAL A 14 -19.54 -1.64 7.54
C VAL A 14 -19.58 -1.61 9.07
N GLY A 15 -18.49 -2.03 9.73
CA GLY A 15 -18.36 -1.97 11.18
C GLY A 15 -18.07 -0.57 11.76
N GLY A 16 -17.91 0.45 10.91
CA GLY A 16 -17.68 1.83 11.35
C GLY A 16 -16.37 2.05 12.11
N CYS A 17 -15.32 1.26 11.87
CA CYS A 17 -14.05 1.33 12.59
C CYS A 17 -12.86 1.63 11.69
N CYS A 18 -11.78 2.19 12.24
CA CYS A 18 -10.54 2.55 11.52
C CYS A 18 -10.71 3.63 10.44
N TYR A 19 -11.56 4.62 10.71
CA TYR A 19 -11.72 5.83 9.90
C TYR A 19 -10.60 6.85 10.16
N GLY A 20 -10.47 7.81 9.25
CA GLY A 20 -9.45 8.85 9.33
C GLY A 20 -9.86 10.05 10.17
N LEU A 21 -9.09 11.12 10.00
CA LEU A 21 -9.34 12.42 10.61
C LEU A 21 -10.68 13.04 10.12
N PRO A 22 -11.26 13.97 10.89
CA PRO A 22 -12.40 14.78 10.44
C PRO A 22 -12.07 15.50 9.14
N THR A 23 -13.05 15.58 8.24
CA THR A 23 -12.86 16.14 6.90
C THR A 23 -14.07 16.97 6.48
N SER A 24 -13.84 18.00 5.68
CA SER A 24 -14.91 18.81 5.05
C SER A 24 -15.14 18.44 3.58
N LEU A 25 -14.50 17.37 3.11
CA LEU A 25 -14.61 16.91 1.72
C LEU A 25 -16.02 16.35 1.44
N PRO A 26 -16.53 16.52 0.21
CA PRO A 26 -17.90 16.13 -0.13
C PRO A 26 -18.16 14.61 -0.13
N TRP A 27 -17.10 13.80 -0.06
CA TRP A 27 -17.17 12.34 0.07
C TRP A 27 -16.80 11.85 1.49
N GLY A 28 -16.75 12.75 2.48
CA GLY A 28 -16.63 12.37 3.89
C GLY A 28 -17.82 11.52 4.31
N VAL A 29 -17.56 10.51 5.14
CA VAL A 29 -18.60 9.62 5.67
C VAL A 29 -18.75 9.89 7.16
N ASP A 30 -19.99 10.07 7.61
CA ASP A 30 -20.31 10.26 9.02
C ASP A 30 -20.48 8.89 9.69
N PHE A 31 -19.68 8.65 10.74
CA PHE A 31 -19.71 7.43 11.54
C PHE A 31 -20.35 7.65 12.93
N GLY A 32 -21.05 8.77 13.13
CA GLY A 32 -21.73 9.13 14.38
C GLY A 32 -21.06 10.27 15.16
N ASP A 33 -19.98 10.84 14.64
CA ASP A 33 -19.24 11.96 15.24
C ASP A 33 -18.85 13.05 14.23
N GLY A 34 -19.54 13.07 13.08
CA GLY A 34 -19.34 14.02 11.99
C GLY A 34 -18.56 13.44 10.81
N PRO A 35 -18.44 14.19 9.69
CA PRO A 35 -17.82 13.68 8.48
C PRO A 35 -16.33 13.41 8.66
N ARG A 36 -15.90 12.18 8.32
CA ARG A 36 -14.51 11.73 8.40
C ARG A 36 -14.02 11.13 7.09
N HIS A 37 -12.71 11.09 6.92
CA HIS A 37 -12.10 10.38 5.80
C HIS A 37 -12.40 8.87 5.87
N PRO A 38 -13.05 8.25 4.87
CA PRO A 38 -13.27 6.81 4.82
C PRO A 38 -11.99 6.08 4.38
N THR A 39 -10.96 6.09 5.24
CA THR A 39 -9.63 5.48 5.01
C THR A 39 -9.71 4.00 4.65
N GLN A 40 -10.75 3.30 5.11
CA GLN A 40 -11.03 1.91 4.78
C GLN A 40 -11.36 1.74 3.29
N LEU A 41 -12.14 2.65 2.70
CA LEU A 41 -12.48 2.63 1.27
C LEU A 41 -11.26 3.00 0.42
N TYR A 42 -10.43 3.94 0.88
CA TYR A 42 -9.17 4.26 0.21
C TYR A 42 -8.23 3.04 0.16
N GLU A 43 -8.16 2.29 1.27
CA GLU A 43 -7.30 1.11 1.36
C GLU A 43 -7.85 -0.06 0.54
N MET A 44 -9.17 -0.23 0.55
CA MET A 44 -9.85 -1.17 -0.33
C MET A 44 -9.56 -0.86 -1.81
N ALA A 45 -9.72 0.40 -2.23
CA ALA A 45 -9.45 0.83 -3.60
C ALA A 45 -7.99 0.62 -4.00
N PHE A 46 -7.04 0.91 -3.10
CA PHE A 46 -5.63 0.62 -3.31
C PHE A 46 -5.39 -0.88 -3.53
N HIS A 47 -5.91 -1.75 -2.66
CA HIS A 47 -5.69 -3.19 -2.81
C HIS A 47 -6.37 -3.79 -4.04
N LEU A 48 -7.55 -3.31 -4.42
CA LEU A 48 -8.23 -3.76 -5.64
C LEU A 48 -7.48 -3.32 -6.90
N SER A 49 -7.02 -2.06 -6.95
CA SER A 49 -6.22 -1.57 -8.08
C SER A 49 -4.88 -2.30 -8.18
N ALA A 50 -4.19 -2.54 -7.05
CA ALA A 50 -2.99 -3.36 -7.00
C ALA A 50 -3.25 -4.79 -7.48
N ALA A 51 -4.37 -5.42 -7.08
CA ALA A 51 -4.73 -6.76 -7.54
C ALA A 51 -4.94 -6.80 -9.06
N LEU A 52 -5.61 -5.79 -9.62
CA LEU A 52 -5.82 -5.67 -11.06
C LEU A 52 -4.50 -5.49 -11.81
N VAL A 53 -3.64 -4.58 -11.35
CA VAL A 53 -2.32 -4.34 -11.97
C VAL A 53 -1.49 -5.62 -11.95
N LEU A 54 -1.41 -6.31 -10.81
CA LEU A 54 -0.69 -7.58 -10.70
C LEU A 54 -1.26 -8.66 -11.61
N ALA A 55 -2.60 -8.76 -11.73
CA ALA A 55 -3.23 -9.72 -12.64
C ALA A 55 -2.93 -9.42 -14.11
N VAL A 56 -2.86 -8.15 -14.50
CA VAL A 56 -2.45 -7.74 -15.85
C VAL A 56 -0.97 -8.06 -16.09
N MET A 57 -0.10 -7.77 -15.12
CA MET A 57 1.33 -8.10 -15.21
C MET A 57 1.58 -9.61 -15.30
N GLU A 58 0.81 -10.42 -14.57
CA GLU A 58 0.84 -11.88 -14.63
C GLU A 58 0.49 -12.36 -16.04
N ARG A 59 -0.61 -11.86 -16.62
CA ARG A 59 -1.06 -12.23 -17.97
C ARG A 59 -0.11 -11.80 -19.08
N ARG A 60 0.66 -10.74 -18.87
CA ARG A 60 1.63 -10.19 -19.84
C ARG A 60 3.07 -10.70 -19.60
N ASP A 61 3.24 -11.63 -18.66
CA ASP A 61 4.52 -12.13 -18.14
C ASP A 61 5.55 -11.04 -17.79
N LEU A 62 5.08 -9.89 -17.31
CA LEU A 62 5.94 -8.77 -16.93
C LEU A 62 6.54 -8.99 -15.54
N CYS A 63 7.80 -8.58 -15.37
CA CYS A 63 8.51 -8.55 -14.08
C CYS A 63 8.41 -9.86 -13.28
N ARG A 64 8.55 -11.01 -13.95
CA ARG A 64 8.48 -12.33 -13.34
C ARG A 64 9.45 -12.43 -12.16
N GLY A 65 8.98 -12.92 -11.01
CA GLY A 65 9.75 -12.97 -9.76
C GLY A 65 9.85 -11.65 -8.97
N GLN A 66 9.49 -10.50 -9.54
CA GLN A 66 9.58 -9.18 -8.88
C GLN A 66 8.21 -8.62 -8.44
N ARG A 67 7.11 -9.22 -8.89
CA ARG A 67 5.73 -8.76 -8.65
C ARG A 67 5.40 -8.52 -7.18
N ILE A 68 5.85 -9.41 -6.28
CA ILE A 68 5.61 -9.27 -4.84
C ILE A 68 6.35 -8.07 -4.25
N LYS A 69 7.57 -7.78 -4.71
CA LYS A 69 8.32 -6.61 -4.26
C LYS A 69 7.67 -5.32 -4.74
N LEU A 70 7.16 -5.31 -5.98
CA LEU A 70 6.40 -4.16 -6.49
C LEU A 70 5.18 -3.87 -5.61
N TYR A 71 4.44 -4.92 -5.26
CA TYR A 71 3.28 -4.81 -4.37
C TYR A 71 3.67 -4.24 -2.99
N ILE A 72 4.74 -4.76 -2.39
CA ILE A 72 5.20 -4.27 -1.08
C ILE A 72 5.65 -2.81 -1.17
N MET A 73 6.46 -2.44 -2.17
CA MET A 73 6.90 -1.06 -2.35
C MET A 73 5.72 -0.11 -2.57
N ALA A 74 4.76 -0.48 -3.42
CA ALA A 74 3.54 0.29 -3.65
C ALA A 74 2.73 0.45 -2.35
N TYR A 75 2.63 -0.61 -1.55
CA TYR A 75 1.93 -0.57 -0.26
C TYR A 75 2.65 0.31 0.77
N LEU A 76 3.99 0.28 0.83
CA LEU A 76 4.77 1.16 1.71
C LEU A 76 4.57 2.63 1.35
N VAL A 77 4.55 2.96 0.05
CA VAL A 77 4.25 4.33 -0.42
C VAL A 77 2.82 4.72 -0.04
N TYR A 78 1.84 3.86 -0.31
CA TYR A 78 0.45 4.09 0.09
C TYR A 78 0.31 4.30 1.60
N ARG A 79 0.95 3.45 2.42
CA ARG A 79 0.91 3.54 3.88
C ARG A 79 1.52 4.83 4.38
N PHE A 80 2.64 5.27 3.80
CA PHE A 80 3.27 6.54 4.13
C PHE A 80 2.35 7.74 3.86
N LEU A 81 1.68 7.76 2.71
CA LEU A 81 0.78 8.85 2.31
C LEU A 81 -0.53 8.85 3.11
N THR A 82 -1.11 7.67 3.37
CA THR A 82 -2.38 7.56 4.09
C THR A 82 -2.26 7.74 5.59
N GLU A 83 -1.05 7.74 6.11
CA GLU A 83 -0.82 8.04 7.50
C GLU A 83 -1.14 9.49 7.86
N PHE A 84 -0.93 10.43 6.93
CA PHE A 84 -1.23 11.86 7.17
C PHE A 84 -2.71 12.12 7.47
N ILE A 85 -3.60 11.23 7.01
CA ILE A 85 -5.05 11.32 7.20
C ILE A 85 -5.57 10.41 8.32
N ARG A 86 -4.69 9.69 9.03
CA ARG A 86 -5.07 8.82 10.16
C ARG A 86 -4.82 9.49 11.51
N PRO A 87 -5.65 9.17 12.52
CA PRO A 87 -5.51 9.70 13.87
C PRO A 87 -4.42 8.95 14.67
N GLU A 88 -3.22 8.80 14.10
CA GLU A 88 -2.13 8.07 14.75
C GLU A 88 -1.23 8.99 15.59
N PRO A 89 -0.72 8.52 16.75
CA PRO A 89 0.17 9.30 17.58
C PRO A 89 1.50 9.57 16.85
N ARG A 90 1.86 10.85 16.77
CA ARG A 90 3.14 11.29 16.22
C ARG A 90 4.24 11.00 17.24
N LEU A 91 5.28 10.29 16.82
CA LEU A 91 6.35 9.81 17.69
C LEU A 91 7.58 10.71 17.61
N VAL A 92 8.31 10.66 16.50
CA VAL A 92 9.62 11.32 16.36
C VAL A 92 9.56 12.34 15.22
N PHE A 93 10.02 13.57 15.46
CA PHE A 93 10.06 14.66 14.46
C PHE A 93 8.72 14.87 13.71
N THR A 94 7.58 14.74 14.39
CA THR A 94 6.21 14.82 13.83
C THR A 94 5.78 13.67 12.91
N LEU A 95 6.62 12.65 12.69
CA LEU A 95 6.29 11.45 11.93
C LEU A 95 5.71 10.35 12.84
N THR A 96 4.84 9.51 12.28
CA THR A 96 4.32 8.34 13.00
C THR A 96 5.28 7.15 12.91
N GLY A 97 5.06 6.15 13.76
CA GLY A 97 5.85 4.91 13.74
C GLY A 97 5.78 4.18 12.39
N TYR A 98 4.62 4.20 11.73
CA TYR A 98 4.47 3.60 10.40
C TYR A 98 5.22 4.38 9.32
N GLN A 99 5.29 5.71 9.40
CA GLN A 99 6.09 6.48 8.45
C GLN A 99 7.58 6.16 8.56
N LEU A 100 8.10 6.05 9.79
CA LEU A 100 9.49 5.63 10.01
C LEU A 100 9.74 4.21 9.49
N ALA A 101 8.82 3.27 9.75
CA ALA A 101 8.90 1.93 9.20
C ALA A 101 8.91 1.93 7.66
N CYS A 102 8.06 2.75 7.02
CA CYS A 102 8.04 2.87 5.57
C CYS A 102 9.35 3.43 5.02
N LEU A 103 9.93 4.45 5.65
CA LEU A 103 11.23 5.02 5.28
C LEU A 103 12.38 4.02 5.45
N ALA A 104 12.30 3.12 6.43
CA ALA A 104 13.31 2.09 6.63
C ALA A 104 13.18 0.91 5.63
N TRP A 105 11.95 0.45 5.39
CA TRP A 105 11.72 -0.74 4.55
C TRP A 105 11.72 -0.45 3.05
N LEU A 106 11.33 0.75 2.61
CA LEU A 106 11.26 1.09 1.19
C LEU A 106 12.64 0.99 0.49
N PRO A 107 13.75 1.52 1.05
CA PRO A 107 15.09 1.36 0.49
C PRO A 107 15.55 -0.10 0.44
N VAL A 108 15.19 -0.92 1.44
CA VAL A 108 15.54 -2.35 1.49
C VAL A 108 14.91 -3.09 0.31
N PHE A 109 13.61 -2.89 0.09
CA PHE A 109 12.92 -3.53 -1.04
C PHE A 109 13.37 -2.98 -2.40
N ALA A 110 13.70 -1.69 -2.49
CA ALA A 110 14.29 -1.11 -3.70
C ALA A 110 15.66 -1.72 -4.01
N PHE A 111 16.52 -1.89 -3.01
CA PHE A 111 17.81 -2.56 -3.17
C PHE A 111 17.64 -4.02 -3.61
N LEU A 112 16.75 -4.77 -2.96
CA LEU A 112 16.44 -6.16 -3.34
C LEU A 112 15.86 -6.29 -4.76
N TRP A 113 15.13 -5.27 -5.23
CA TRP A 113 14.68 -5.21 -6.61
C TRP A 113 15.86 -5.09 -7.57
N VAL A 114 16.71 -4.07 -7.36
CA VAL A 114 17.87 -3.78 -8.22
C VAL A 114 18.82 -4.96 -8.27
N ARG A 115 19.14 -5.56 -7.11
CA ARG A 115 20.02 -6.73 -7.02
C ARG A 115 19.51 -7.89 -7.88
N ASP A 116 18.23 -8.22 -7.75
CA ASP A 116 17.65 -9.38 -8.43
C ASP A 116 17.40 -9.10 -9.92
N ALA A 117 17.19 -7.83 -10.31
CA ALA A 117 17.15 -7.43 -11.71
C ALA A 117 18.52 -7.62 -12.38
N ILE A 118 19.60 -7.16 -11.74
CA ILE A 118 20.98 -7.34 -12.23
C ILE A 118 21.37 -8.82 -12.27
N ALA A 119 20.99 -9.61 -11.27
CA ALA A 119 21.26 -11.05 -11.24
C ALA A 119 20.60 -11.77 -12.44
N GLY A 120 19.34 -11.45 -12.75
CA GLY A 120 18.64 -12.01 -13.90
C GLY A 120 19.29 -11.66 -15.24
N GLU A 121 19.81 -10.45 -15.39
CA GLU A 121 20.55 -10.05 -16.60
C GLU A 121 21.88 -10.82 -16.78
N ARG A 122 22.58 -11.10 -15.68
CA ARG A 122 23.84 -11.87 -15.69
C ARG A 122 23.61 -13.32 -16.09
N GLU A 123 22.58 -13.97 -15.55
CA GLU A 123 22.21 -15.35 -15.91
C GLU A 123 21.77 -15.46 -17.38
N ALA A 124 21.02 -14.46 -17.87
CA ALA A 124 20.61 -14.40 -19.28
C ALA A 124 21.78 -14.15 -20.25
N SER A 125 22.86 -13.51 -19.78
CA SER A 125 24.08 -13.28 -20.57
C SER A 125 25.02 -14.48 -20.56
N ALA A 126 25.09 -15.23 -19.45
CA ALA A 126 25.93 -16.43 -19.32
C ALA A 126 25.37 -17.67 -20.03
N SER A 127 24.10 -17.64 -20.43
CA SER A 127 23.40 -18.73 -21.14
C SER A 127 23.33 -18.56 -22.66
N ARG A 128 23.89 -17.46 -23.19
CA ARG A 128 24.08 -17.23 -24.63
C ARG A 128 25.52 -17.55 -25.03
#